data_AF-A0A1S2CH00-F1
#
_entry.id   AF-A0A1S2CH00-F1
#
_cell.length_a   1.000
_cell.length_b   1.000
_cell.length_c   1.000
_cell.angle_alpha   90.00
_cell.angle_beta   90.00
_cell.angle_gamma   90.00
#
_symmetry.space_group_name_H-M   'P 1'
#
loop_
_entity.id
_entity.type
_entity.pdbx_description
1 polymer ?
#
loop_
_entity_poly.entity_id
_entity_poly.type
_entity_poly.pdbx_seq_one_letter_code
_entity_poly.pdbx_strand_id
1 'polypeptide(L)'
;MLDMRGHWAEKESELKSSIDQQGELIASAEAEHKARLKQKRQIYDQRLSEEGIDPKVVQKARATLAKLKDTVESIVASEDLVRGYRKWREQEWSKVEALTEQTNQAKAQREAAVRKREEAERSWKEQDSKLKISIAEHQGAIKVLRDQTEAAEGMLKHFPEETLAEGFPGNIGDLTQELQGAYQKLEQLRKEVVGTFDQATAILNRYDNTQIQQAWQKLSAHRRGQMTGDVLDHEESFKLARVPDLRELLDTDIPQLRDALIDQFVSEAGSLVKYFDSLEVMAREVKAVSSLLKRKINTDQQIESLSDIQVVLEPRIYEDETWQPLKEFVEQWQTWVHMNRRSLPSDAILRRFKLVSDTLNDAKVKDSVESMIDMRLEMKENDRQVVIRTDADFLSASSTGLTYLAIMTVFMGLTRYLCPDLNTRITWPIDELATLSPNNISHLANMLEANNLTMISACPKLDRSLRKFFENKISLKQGRVHTYESSTREGKHAQMFNSVSQGGQGKAEEVTSHE
;
A
#
# COMPACT_ATOMS: atom_id res chain seq x y z
N MET A 1 -19.45 78.79 -98.91
CA MET A 1 -18.46 77.76 -99.32
C MET A 1 -19.08 76.49 -99.93
N LEU A 2 -20.36 76.15 -99.70
CA LEU A 2 -21.05 75.09 -100.47
C LEU A 2 -21.37 75.50 -101.92
N ASP A 3 -21.59 76.78 -102.18
CA ASP A 3 -21.99 77.31 -103.49
C ASP A 3 -20.89 77.22 -104.57
N MET A 4 -19.62 77.34 -104.16
CA MET A 4 -18.47 77.23 -105.07
C MET A 4 -18.27 75.78 -105.56
N ARG A 5 -18.59 74.78 -104.72
CA ARG A 5 -18.38 73.35 -105.06
C ARG A 5 -19.36 72.84 -106.12
N GLY A 6 -20.61 73.33 -106.12
CA GLY A 6 -21.60 73.03 -107.17
C GLY A 6 -21.21 73.65 -108.51
N HIS A 7 -20.80 74.92 -108.50
CA HIS A 7 -20.39 75.63 -109.71
C HIS A 7 -19.13 75.02 -110.38
N TRP A 8 -18.19 74.46 -109.59
CA TRP A 8 -17.04 73.74 -110.13
C TRP A 8 -17.42 72.38 -110.74
N ALA A 9 -18.36 71.65 -110.14
CA ALA A 9 -18.83 70.37 -110.69
C ALA A 9 -19.59 70.54 -112.02
N GLU A 10 -20.36 71.62 -112.16
CA GLU A 10 -21.08 71.95 -113.40
C GLU A 10 -20.10 72.37 -114.50
N LYS A 11 -19.11 73.22 -114.19
CA LYS A 11 -18.02 73.57 -115.11
C LYS A 11 -17.17 72.36 -115.53
N GLU A 12 -16.91 71.43 -114.62
CA GLU A 12 -16.17 70.21 -114.94
C GLU A 12 -16.96 69.30 -115.88
N SER A 13 -18.28 69.20 -115.69
CA SER A 13 -19.17 68.45 -116.59
C SER A 13 -19.27 69.09 -117.97
N GLU A 14 -19.37 70.42 -118.05
CA GLU A 14 -19.35 71.16 -119.32
C GLU A 14 -18.02 70.99 -120.05
N LEU A 15 -16.89 71.09 -119.35
CA LEU A 15 -15.57 70.88 -119.93
C LEU A 15 -15.36 69.44 -120.41
N LYS A 16 -15.83 68.43 -119.66
CA LYS A 16 -15.78 67.02 -120.08
C LYS A 16 -16.61 66.78 -121.34
N SER A 17 -17.84 67.29 -121.37
CA SER A 17 -18.69 67.23 -122.56
C SER A 17 -18.02 67.89 -123.77
N SER A 18 -17.35 69.03 -123.58
CA SER A 18 -16.61 69.72 -124.64
C SER A 18 -15.37 68.93 -125.11
N ILE A 19 -14.64 68.26 -124.20
CA ILE A 19 -13.53 67.36 -124.53
C ILE A 19 -14.02 66.17 -125.37
N ASP A 20 -15.14 65.55 -124.98
CA ASP A 20 -15.69 64.41 -125.71
C ASP A 20 -16.17 64.83 -127.11
N GLN A 21 -16.83 65.99 -127.21
CA GLN A 21 -17.29 66.53 -128.49
C GLN A 21 -16.13 66.92 -129.42
N GLN A 22 -15.05 67.50 -128.87
CA GLN A 22 -13.81 67.75 -129.60
C GLN A 22 -13.14 66.43 -130.02
N GLY A 23 -13.17 65.41 -129.16
CA GLY A 23 -12.66 64.07 -129.45
C GLY A 23 -13.38 63.40 -130.63
N GLU A 24 -14.70 63.47 -130.68
CA GLU A 24 -15.49 62.98 -131.82
C GLU A 24 -15.21 63.77 -133.11
N LEU A 25 -15.05 65.10 -133.01
CA LEU A 25 -14.68 65.94 -134.16
C LEU A 25 -13.30 65.56 -134.71
N ILE A 26 -12.30 65.35 -133.85
CA ILE A 26 -10.95 64.90 -134.23
C ILE A 26 -11.02 63.52 -134.89
N ALA A 27 -11.75 62.58 -134.28
CA ALA A 27 -11.90 61.23 -134.85
C ALA A 27 -12.57 61.26 -136.23
N SER A 28 -13.61 62.09 -136.41
CA SER A 28 -14.26 62.25 -137.72
C SER A 28 -13.34 62.92 -138.75
N ALA A 29 -12.56 63.93 -138.33
CA ALA A 29 -11.61 64.63 -139.19
C ALA A 29 -10.44 63.70 -139.60
N GLU A 30 -9.95 62.86 -138.70
CA GLU A 30 -8.94 61.84 -139.02
C GLU A 30 -9.49 60.80 -140.00
N ALA A 31 -10.74 60.35 -139.80
CA ALA A 31 -11.40 59.43 -140.71
C ALA A 31 -11.62 60.05 -142.11
N GLU A 32 -12.08 61.31 -142.18
CA GLU A 32 -12.25 62.05 -143.44
C GLU A 32 -10.91 62.30 -144.13
N HIS A 33 -9.86 62.66 -143.39
CA HIS A 33 -8.51 62.86 -143.92
C HIS A 33 -7.94 61.55 -144.50
N LYS A 34 -8.16 60.42 -143.81
CA LYS A 34 -7.74 59.09 -144.27
C LYS A 34 -8.52 58.67 -145.53
N ALA A 35 -9.81 59.00 -145.61
CA ALA A 35 -10.63 58.78 -146.79
C ALA A 35 -10.15 59.66 -147.98
N ARG A 36 -9.90 60.95 -147.77
CA ARG A 36 -9.35 61.87 -148.79
C ARG A 36 -7.96 61.44 -149.29
N LEU A 37 -7.09 60.95 -148.40
CA LEU A 37 -5.79 60.40 -148.79
C LEU A 37 -5.93 59.17 -149.70
N LYS A 38 -6.89 58.29 -149.42
CA LYS A 38 -7.17 57.11 -150.25
C LYS A 38 -7.74 57.52 -151.60
N GLN A 39 -8.63 58.51 -151.64
CA GLN A 39 -9.22 59.04 -152.87
C GLN A 39 -8.18 59.78 -153.73
N LYS A 40 -7.30 60.60 -153.14
CA LYS A 40 -6.18 61.23 -153.85
C LYS A 40 -5.18 60.21 -154.39
N ARG A 41 -4.91 59.12 -153.67
CA ARG A 41 -4.09 58.00 -154.17
C ARG A 41 -4.75 57.32 -155.37
N GLN A 42 -6.06 57.06 -155.32
CA GLN A 42 -6.80 56.49 -156.47
C GLN A 42 -6.81 57.42 -157.70
N ILE A 43 -6.99 58.73 -157.52
CA ILE A 43 -6.94 59.71 -158.62
C ILE A 43 -5.51 59.83 -159.19
N TYR A 44 -4.47 59.72 -158.34
CA TYR A 44 -3.07 59.71 -158.76
C TYR A 44 -2.71 58.44 -159.54
N ASP A 45 -3.19 57.27 -159.06
CA ASP A 45 -3.02 55.99 -159.75
C ASP A 45 -3.79 55.94 -161.09
N GLN A 46 -4.94 56.61 -161.20
CA GLN A 46 -5.68 56.78 -162.47
C GLN A 46 -4.95 57.70 -163.46
N ARG A 47 -4.40 58.83 -163.00
CA ARG A 47 -3.60 59.73 -163.86
C ARG A 47 -2.27 59.10 -164.32
N LEU A 48 -1.62 58.27 -163.51
CA LEU A 48 -0.41 57.55 -163.92
C LEU A 48 -0.66 56.53 -165.05
N SER A 49 -1.88 56.00 -165.15
CA SER A 49 -2.27 55.10 -166.25
C SER A 49 -2.48 55.83 -167.58
N GLU A 50 -2.83 57.12 -167.55
CA GLU A 50 -3.03 57.95 -168.75
C GLU A 50 -1.69 58.47 -169.33
N GLU A 51 -0.61 58.50 -168.54
CA GLU A 51 0.74 58.94 -168.96
C GLU A 51 1.73 57.80 -169.29
N GLY A 52 1.29 56.53 -169.30
CA GLY A 52 2.07 55.42 -169.85
C GLY A 52 3.23 54.87 -168.98
N ILE A 53 3.16 55.02 -167.64
CA ILE A 53 4.20 54.54 -166.70
C ILE A 53 3.62 53.47 -165.74
N ASP A 54 4.26 52.29 -165.64
CA ASP A 54 3.78 51.13 -164.88
C ASP A 54 3.83 51.34 -163.34
N PRO A 55 2.68 51.35 -162.63
CA PRO A 55 2.58 51.65 -161.19
C PRO A 55 3.30 50.69 -160.23
N LYS A 56 3.72 49.50 -160.69
CA LYS A 56 4.35 48.50 -159.81
C LYS A 56 5.82 48.79 -159.46
N VAL A 57 6.53 49.56 -160.28
CA VAL A 57 7.97 49.84 -160.08
C VAL A 57 8.20 50.87 -158.96
N VAL A 58 7.34 51.88 -158.87
CA VAL A 58 7.42 52.93 -157.84
C VAL A 58 7.07 52.40 -156.43
N GLN A 59 6.16 51.42 -156.34
CA GLN A 59 5.85 50.74 -155.06
C GLN A 59 7.02 49.91 -154.54
N LYS A 60 7.72 49.17 -155.41
CA LYS A 60 8.87 48.33 -155.00
C LYS A 60 10.02 49.16 -154.43
N ALA A 61 10.36 50.28 -155.06
CA ALA A 61 11.47 51.13 -154.61
C ALA A 61 11.19 51.78 -153.23
N ARG A 62 9.94 52.15 -152.93
CA ARG A 62 9.57 52.67 -151.61
C ARG A 62 9.59 51.60 -150.51
N ALA A 63 9.18 50.37 -150.83
CA ALA A 63 9.19 49.28 -149.85
C ALA A 63 10.62 48.89 -149.41
N THR A 64 11.60 48.95 -150.31
CA THR A 64 13.01 48.67 -149.99
C THR A 64 13.63 49.73 -149.08
N LEU A 65 13.29 51.01 -149.28
CA LEU A 65 13.85 52.10 -148.48
C LEU A 65 13.32 52.10 -147.02
N ALA A 66 12.08 51.68 -146.80
CA ALA A 66 11.50 51.54 -145.47
C ALA A 66 12.18 50.44 -144.65
N LYS A 67 12.40 49.25 -145.22
CA LYS A 67 13.05 48.13 -144.52
C LYS A 67 14.47 48.45 -144.05
N LEU A 68 15.24 49.18 -144.85
CA LEU A 68 16.62 49.54 -144.50
C LEU A 68 16.70 50.53 -143.33
N LYS A 69 15.70 51.41 -143.16
CA LYS A 69 15.64 52.32 -142.01
C LYS A 69 15.34 51.60 -140.70
N ASP A 70 14.36 50.71 -140.70
CA ASP A 70 13.99 49.94 -139.49
C ASP A 70 15.16 49.11 -138.96
N THR A 71 15.97 48.52 -139.84
CA THR A 71 17.14 47.74 -139.43
C THR A 71 18.23 48.57 -138.75
N VAL A 72 18.40 49.84 -139.15
CA VAL A 72 19.40 50.73 -138.54
C VAL A 72 18.93 51.19 -137.17
N GLU A 73 17.65 51.52 -137.01
CA GLU A 73 17.09 51.91 -135.71
C GLU A 73 17.17 50.79 -134.67
N SER A 74 16.93 49.54 -135.07
CA SER A 74 17.06 48.38 -134.17
C SER A 74 18.48 48.16 -133.65
N ILE A 75 19.51 48.42 -134.46
CA ILE A 75 20.90 48.21 -134.06
C ILE A 75 21.31 49.28 -133.04
N VAL A 76 20.96 50.54 -133.31
CA VAL A 76 21.24 51.67 -132.38
C VAL A 76 20.55 51.45 -131.03
N ALA A 77 19.29 50.99 -131.03
CA ALA A 77 18.56 50.69 -129.79
C ALA A 77 19.20 49.55 -128.97
N SER A 78 19.91 48.62 -129.62
CA SER A 78 20.52 47.47 -128.94
C SER A 78 21.90 47.75 -128.31
N GLU A 79 22.54 48.87 -128.65
CA GLU A 79 23.87 49.23 -128.13
C GLU A 79 23.88 49.48 -126.62
N ASP A 80 22.86 50.16 -126.10
CA ASP A 80 22.74 50.48 -124.67
C ASP A 80 22.54 49.23 -123.81
N LEU A 81 21.76 48.26 -124.28
CA LEU A 81 21.52 46.99 -123.58
C LEU A 81 22.80 46.16 -123.46
N VAL A 82 23.59 46.07 -124.55
CA VAL A 82 24.87 45.35 -124.54
C VAL A 82 25.87 46.01 -123.58
N ARG A 83 25.89 47.35 -123.54
CA ARG A 83 26.75 48.10 -122.61
C ARG A 83 26.32 47.92 -121.15
N GLY A 84 25.02 47.86 -120.87
CA GLY A 84 24.47 47.54 -119.56
C GLY A 84 24.83 46.14 -119.08
N TYR A 85 24.67 45.14 -119.94
CA TYR A 85 25.02 43.75 -119.60
C TYR A 85 26.52 43.56 -119.32
N ARG A 86 27.40 44.21 -120.10
CA ARG A 86 28.85 44.18 -119.83
C ARG A 86 29.21 44.77 -118.46
N LYS A 87 28.61 45.91 -118.09
CA LYS A 87 28.85 46.51 -116.77
C LYS A 87 28.40 45.60 -115.62
N TRP A 88 27.20 45.00 -115.71
CA TRP A 88 26.70 44.08 -114.69
C TRP A 88 27.60 42.84 -114.54
N ARG A 89 28.04 42.26 -115.68
CA ARG A 89 28.92 41.08 -115.69
C ARG A 89 30.29 41.36 -115.07
N GLU A 90 30.88 42.52 -115.34
CA GLU A 90 32.20 42.87 -114.79
C GLU A 90 32.13 43.32 -113.32
N GLN A 91 31.13 44.11 -112.93
CA GLN A 91 31.10 44.77 -111.62
C GLN A 91 30.30 44.02 -110.54
N GLU A 92 29.19 43.38 -110.92
CA GLU A 92 28.26 42.77 -109.95
C GLU A 92 28.36 41.25 -109.93
N TRP A 93 28.39 40.59 -111.09
CA TRP A 93 28.48 39.12 -111.15
C TRP A 93 29.79 38.58 -110.55
N SER A 94 30.89 39.31 -110.73
CA SER A 94 32.20 38.98 -110.14
C SER A 94 32.20 38.93 -108.61
N LYS A 95 31.24 39.59 -107.93
CA LYS A 95 31.13 39.63 -106.46
C LYS A 95 30.25 38.52 -105.88
N VAL A 96 29.46 37.82 -106.69
CA VAL A 96 28.49 36.82 -106.23
C VAL A 96 29.16 35.64 -105.53
N GLU A 97 30.27 35.15 -106.07
CA GLU A 97 31.00 34.01 -105.51
C GLU A 97 31.55 34.32 -104.12
N ALA A 98 32.23 35.47 -103.97
CA ALA A 98 32.76 35.94 -102.68
C ALA A 98 31.66 36.17 -101.63
N LEU A 99 30.52 36.77 -102.01
CA LEU A 99 29.39 36.98 -101.08
C LEU A 99 28.71 35.67 -100.69
N THR A 100 28.65 34.70 -101.60
CA THR A 100 28.10 33.36 -101.33
C THR A 100 28.98 32.60 -100.34
N GLU A 101 30.29 32.69 -100.49
CA GLU A 101 31.24 32.06 -99.58
C GLU A 101 31.21 32.69 -98.18
N GLN A 102 31.17 34.04 -98.08
CA GLN A 102 31.00 34.73 -96.80
C GLN A 102 29.68 34.35 -96.11
N THR A 103 28.59 34.23 -96.87
CA THR A 103 27.29 33.82 -96.33
C THR A 103 27.34 32.39 -95.79
N ASN A 104 27.99 31.47 -96.50
CA ASN A 104 28.15 30.08 -96.07
C ASN A 104 29.04 29.96 -94.83
N GLN A 105 30.14 30.71 -94.76
CA GLN A 105 31.00 30.77 -93.58
C GLN A 105 30.25 31.32 -92.35
N ALA A 106 29.50 32.41 -92.51
CA ALA A 106 28.71 32.98 -91.42
C ALA A 106 27.60 32.02 -90.94
N LYS A 107 26.96 31.28 -91.85
CA LYS A 107 25.99 30.23 -91.50
C LYS A 107 26.64 29.10 -90.71
N ALA A 108 27.79 28.59 -91.16
CA ALA A 108 28.52 27.53 -90.47
C ALA A 108 28.95 27.96 -89.05
N GLN A 109 29.44 29.19 -88.89
CA GLN A 109 29.81 29.74 -87.59
C GLN A 109 28.60 29.87 -86.66
N ARG A 110 27.45 30.35 -87.18
CA ARG A 110 26.21 30.43 -86.41
C ARG A 110 25.72 29.04 -85.96
N GLU A 111 25.73 28.05 -86.85
CA GLU A 111 25.33 26.68 -86.51
C GLU A 111 26.25 26.06 -85.45
N ALA A 112 27.56 26.26 -85.57
CA ALA A 112 28.51 25.81 -84.55
C ALA A 112 28.29 26.48 -83.19
N ALA A 113 28.00 27.79 -83.18
CA ALA A 113 27.70 28.53 -81.94
C ALA A 113 26.37 28.07 -81.31
N VAL A 114 25.34 27.80 -82.12
CA VAL A 114 24.06 27.27 -81.64
C VAL A 114 24.24 25.89 -81.02
N ARG A 115 24.99 24.98 -81.67
CA ARG A 115 25.28 23.65 -81.11
C ARG A 115 26.01 23.73 -79.77
N LYS A 116 27.06 24.56 -79.68
CA LYS A 116 27.78 24.77 -78.40
C LYS A 116 26.87 25.30 -77.30
N ARG A 117 25.97 26.22 -77.63
CA ARG A 117 24.98 26.74 -76.67
C ARG A 117 24.02 25.64 -76.22
N GLU A 118 23.49 24.84 -77.14
CA GLU A 118 22.56 23.76 -76.81
C GLU A 118 23.23 22.68 -75.93
N GLU A 119 24.47 22.31 -76.23
CA GLU A 119 25.26 21.37 -75.41
C GLU A 119 25.50 21.93 -74.01
N ALA A 120 25.91 23.19 -73.90
CA ALA A 120 26.11 23.85 -72.61
C ALA A 120 24.79 23.98 -71.82
N GLU A 121 23.68 24.31 -72.48
CA GLU A 121 22.36 24.43 -71.86
C GLU A 121 21.85 23.06 -71.36
N ARG A 122 22.06 21.98 -72.13
CA ARG A 122 21.74 20.62 -71.69
C ARG A 122 22.58 20.21 -70.48
N SER A 123 23.90 20.42 -70.53
CA SER A 123 24.79 20.11 -69.42
C SER A 123 24.42 20.88 -68.15
N TRP A 124 24.11 22.18 -68.28
CA TRP A 124 23.69 23.00 -67.15
C TRP A 124 22.36 22.53 -66.57
N LYS A 125 21.35 22.25 -67.41
CA LYS A 125 20.05 21.71 -66.94
C LYS A 125 20.21 20.39 -66.21
N GLU A 126 21.07 19.50 -66.70
CA GLU A 126 21.34 18.22 -66.04
C GLU A 126 22.01 18.43 -64.67
N GLN A 127 23.04 19.28 -64.58
CA GLN A 127 23.72 19.58 -63.32
C GLN A 127 22.81 20.30 -62.31
N ASP A 128 22.02 21.28 -62.76
CA ASP A 128 21.04 22.00 -61.93
C ASP A 128 19.98 21.03 -61.37
N SER A 129 19.50 20.09 -62.18
CA SER A 129 18.55 19.07 -61.72
C SER A 129 19.15 18.14 -60.66
N LYS A 130 20.38 17.67 -60.86
CA LYS A 130 21.10 16.81 -59.89
C LYS A 130 21.37 17.55 -58.57
N LEU A 131 21.82 18.80 -58.65
CA LEU A 131 22.05 19.63 -57.47
C LEU A 131 20.76 19.92 -56.71
N LYS A 132 19.66 20.22 -57.41
CA LYS A 132 18.35 20.44 -56.77
C LYS A 132 17.85 19.20 -56.02
N ILE A 133 18.00 18.02 -56.61
CA ILE A 133 17.63 16.76 -55.95
C ILE A 133 18.49 16.55 -54.71
N SER A 134 19.82 16.67 -54.82
CA SER A 134 20.73 16.51 -53.67
C SER A 134 20.48 17.53 -52.57
N ILE A 135 20.20 18.80 -52.90
CA ILE A 135 19.82 19.82 -51.92
C ILE A 135 18.52 19.42 -51.21
N ALA A 136 17.50 18.96 -51.93
CA ALA A 136 16.24 18.54 -51.34
C ALA A 136 16.41 17.31 -50.42
N GLU A 137 17.22 16.33 -50.83
CA GLU A 137 17.57 15.16 -50.01
C GLU A 137 18.30 15.56 -48.72
N HIS A 138 19.32 16.42 -48.81
CA HIS A 138 20.05 16.91 -47.64
C HIS A 138 19.19 17.77 -46.73
N GLN A 139 18.32 18.62 -47.28
CA GLN A 139 17.35 19.39 -46.48
C GLN A 139 16.36 18.47 -45.75
N GLY A 140 15.89 17.41 -46.41
CA GLY A 140 15.07 16.38 -45.78
C GLY A 140 15.80 15.67 -44.64
N ALA A 141 17.04 15.25 -44.86
CA ALA A 141 17.87 14.58 -43.85
C ALA A 141 18.18 15.49 -42.65
N ILE A 142 18.51 16.77 -42.89
CA ILE A 142 18.74 17.77 -41.83
C ILE A 142 17.47 17.95 -41.00
N LYS A 143 16.30 18.02 -41.63
CA LYS A 143 15.02 18.16 -40.92
C LYS A 143 14.77 16.97 -40.00
N VAL A 144 14.93 15.75 -40.50
CA VAL A 144 14.73 14.52 -39.71
C VAL A 144 15.70 14.47 -38.52
N LEU A 145 16.99 14.75 -38.74
CA LEU A 145 17.98 14.77 -37.66
C LEU A 145 17.69 15.86 -36.62
N ARG A 146 17.21 17.03 -37.04
CA ARG A 146 16.79 18.10 -36.14
C ARG A 146 15.60 17.66 -35.27
N ASP A 147 14.57 17.12 -35.89
CA ASP A 147 13.38 16.64 -35.17
C ASP A 147 13.75 15.53 -34.16
N GLN A 148 14.66 14.62 -34.52
CA GLN A 148 15.18 13.58 -33.64
C GLN A 148 16.01 14.15 -32.47
N THR A 149 16.84 15.16 -32.73
CA THR A 149 17.66 15.81 -31.69
C THR A 149 16.79 16.59 -30.70
N GLU A 150 15.81 17.35 -31.19
CA GLU A 150 14.86 18.08 -30.35
C GLU A 150 14.03 17.13 -29.47
N ALA A 151 13.61 15.97 -30.01
CA ALA A 151 12.92 14.94 -29.23
C ALA A 151 13.82 14.32 -28.14
N ALA A 152 15.08 14.03 -28.48
CA ALA A 152 16.06 13.48 -27.53
C ALA A 152 16.39 14.48 -26.41
N GLU A 153 16.64 15.74 -26.74
CA GLU A 153 16.86 16.82 -25.77
C GLU A 153 15.65 17.02 -24.85
N GLY A 154 14.44 16.92 -25.41
CA GLY A 154 13.20 16.99 -24.63
C GLY A 154 13.12 15.88 -23.58
N MET A 155 13.45 14.64 -23.96
CA MET A 155 13.45 13.50 -23.04
C MET A 155 14.56 13.59 -21.99
N LEU A 156 15.76 14.03 -22.38
CA LEU A 156 16.90 14.15 -21.46
C LEU A 156 16.65 15.14 -20.32
N LYS A 157 15.84 16.18 -20.52
CA LYS A 157 15.47 17.13 -19.45
C LYS A 157 14.76 16.49 -18.25
N HIS A 158 14.15 15.32 -18.43
CA HIS A 158 13.50 14.59 -17.34
C HIS A 158 14.48 13.80 -16.47
N PHE A 159 15.75 13.71 -16.86
CA PHE A 159 16.79 12.98 -16.15
C PHE A 159 17.93 13.94 -15.74
N PRO A 160 18.27 14.04 -14.45
CA PRO A 160 19.44 14.82 -14.03
C PRO A 160 20.73 14.20 -14.59
N GLU A 161 21.77 15.03 -14.83
CA GLU A 161 23.05 14.65 -15.47
C GLU A 161 23.88 13.59 -14.71
N GLU A 162 23.43 13.16 -13.54
CA GLU A 162 24.19 12.25 -12.70
C GLU A 162 24.07 10.82 -13.22
N THR A 163 25.16 10.39 -13.88
CA THR A 163 25.49 9.03 -14.34
C THR A 163 25.05 8.65 -15.75
N LEU A 164 25.54 9.38 -16.74
CA LEU A 164 25.69 8.81 -18.08
C LEU A 164 26.77 7.73 -18.03
N ALA A 165 26.36 6.45 -18.10
CA ALA A 165 27.26 5.34 -18.41
C ALA A 165 27.92 5.56 -19.79
N GLU A 166 29.02 4.84 -20.08
CA GLU A 166 29.60 4.84 -21.44
C GLU A 166 28.51 4.53 -22.47
N GLY A 167 28.25 5.50 -23.36
CA GLY A 167 27.17 5.41 -24.33
C GLY A 167 27.39 4.29 -25.33
N PHE A 168 26.34 3.54 -25.63
CA PHE A 168 26.37 2.53 -26.69
C PHE A 168 26.05 3.18 -28.05
N PRO A 169 26.72 2.78 -29.13
CA PRO A 169 26.38 3.25 -30.47
C PRO A 169 24.97 2.77 -30.84
N GLY A 170 24.11 3.68 -31.28
CA GLY A 170 22.73 3.38 -31.68
C GLY A 170 22.07 4.52 -32.45
N ASN A 171 20.90 4.26 -33.02
CA ASN A 171 20.09 5.27 -33.70
C ASN A 171 19.39 6.16 -32.66
N ILE A 172 19.59 7.48 -32.74
CA ILE A 172 19.00 8.45 -31.81
C ILE A 172 17.48 8.36 -31.75
N GLY A 173 16.80 8.09 -32.87
CA GLY A 173 15.34 7.96 -32.91
C GLY A 173 14.85 6.74 -32.10
N ASP A 174 15.47 5.58 -32.34
CA ASP A 174 15.10 4.34 -31.66
C ASP A 174 15.40 4.42 -30.15
N LEU A 175 16.58 4.93 -29.78
CA LEU A 175 16.98 5.13 -28.38
C LEU A 175 16.06 6.12 -27.65
N THR A 176 15.66 7.21 -28.32
CA THR A 176 14.72 8.18 -27.75
C THR A 176 13.35 7.56 -27.53
N GLN A 177 12.86 6.76 -28.48
CA GLN A 177 11.57 6.08 -28.34
C GLN A 177 11.59 5.03 -27.22
N GLU A 178 12.67 4.25 -27.10
CA GLU A 178 12.86 3.29 -26.02
C GLU A 178 12.88 4.00 -24.66
N LEU A 179 13.67 5.08 -24.53
CA LEU A 179 13.73 5.90 -23.33
C LEU A 179 12.37 6.51 -22.98
N GLN A 180 11.62 7.00 -23.98
CA GLN A 180 10.28 7.54 -23.79
C GLN A 180 9.31 6.47 -23.28
N GLY A 181 9.33 5.27 -23.87
CA GLY A 181 8.51 4.15 -23.41
C GLY A 181 8.87 3.71 -22.00
N ALA A 182 10.16 3.60 -21.69
CA ALA A 182 10.65 3.28 -20.35
C ALA A 182 10.26 4.35 -19.32
N TYR A 183 10.38 5.63 -19.66
CA TYR A 183 9.98 6.74 -18.81
C TYR A 183 8.47 6.75 -18.54
N GLN A 184 7.64 6.56 -19.58
CA GLN A 184 6.18 6.46 -19.41
C GLN A 184 5.80 5.28 -18.50
N LYS A 185 6.45 4.13 -18.67
CA LYS A 185 6.24 2.97 -17.80
C LYS A 185 6.67 3.24 -16.36
N LEU A 186 7.81 3.91 -16.17
CA LEU A 186 8.31 4.32 -14.85
C LEU A 186 7.34 5.30 -14.17
N GLU A 187 6.81 6.27 -14.90
CA GLU A 187 5.81 7.22 -14.40
C GLU A 187 4.50 6.53 -14.02
N GLN A 188 4.05 5.56 -14.82
CA GLN A 188 2.88 4.74 -14.49
C GLN A 188 3.11 3.92 -13.22
N LEU A 189 4.26 3.27 -13.10
CA LEU A 189 4.63 2.50 -11.90
C LEU A 189 4.73 3.40 -10.67
N ARG A 190 5.31 4.60 -10.80
CA ARG A 190 5.36 5.58 -9.70
C ARG A 190 3.97 5.96 -9.22
N LYS A 191 3.05 6.27 -10.14
CA LYS A 191 1.65 6.58 -9.79
C LYS A 191 0.95 5.42 -9.09
N GLU A 192 1.18 4.19 -9.53
CA GLU A 192 0.63 3.00 -8.90
C GLU A 192 1.19 2.79 -7.48
N VAL A 193 2.51 2.89 -7.32
CA VAL A 193 3.17 2.78 -6.00
C VAL A 193 2.71 3.87 -5.05
N VAL A 194 2.65 5.13 -5.49
CA VAL A 194 2.20 6.25 -4.66
C VAL A 194 0.72 6.10 -4.32
N GLY A 195 -0.11 5.68 -5.28
CA GLY A 195 -1.54 5.43 -5.06
C GLY A 195 -1.79 4.31 -4.05
N THR A 196 -1.07 3.20 -4.14
CA THR A 196 -1.15 2.09 -3.17
C THR A 196 -0.59 2.50 -1.80
N PHE A 197 0.48 3.28 -1.77
CA PHE A 197 1.05 3.85 -0.54
C PHE A 197 0.05 4.78 0.17
N ASP A 198 -0.64 5.65 -0.56
CA ASP A 198 -1.66 6.54 -0.01
C ASP A 198 -2.85 5.75 0.56
N GLN A 199 -3.27 4.66 -0.11
CA GLN A 199 -4.30 3.76 0.43
C GLN A 199 -3.84 3.08 1.74
N ALA A 200 -2.61 2.56 1.77
CA ALA A 200 -2.06 1.94 2.97
C ALA A 200 -1.96 2.96 4.13
N THR A 201 -1.48 4.16 3.85
CA THR A 201 -1.38 5.24 4.82
C THR A 201 -2.76 5.68 5.32
N ALA A 202 -3.77 5.75 4.44
CA ALA A 202 -5.14 6.04 4.84
C ALA A 202 -5.72 4.97 5.79
N ILE A 203 -5.41 3.68 5.57
CA ILE A 203 -5.79 2.60 6.49
C ILE A 203 -5.10 2.77 7.84
N LEU A 204 -3.79 3.02 7.86
CA LEU A 204 -3.03 3.24 9.10
C LEU A 204 -3.56 4.44 9.89
N ASN A 205 -3.94 5.52 9.21
CA ASN A 205 -4.48 6.72 9.82
C ASN A 205 -5.95 6.59 10.25
N ARG A 206 -6.66 5.54 9.84
CA ARG A 206 -8.03 5.28 10.32
C ARG A 206 -8.05 4.80 11.77
N TYR A 207 -6.97 4.17 12.22
CA TYR A 207 -6.87 3.53 13.54
C TYR A 207 -5.97 4.35 14.46
N ASP A 208 -6.50 5.49 14.91
CA ASP A 208 -5.80 6.41 15.79
C ASP A 208 -5.49 5.80 17.17
N ASN A 209 -4.36 6.20 17.74
CA ASN A 209 -3.86 5.78 19.06
C ASN A 209 -3.56 4.28 19.19
N THR A 210 -3.39 3.57 18.08
CA THR A 210 -2.95 2.16 18.10
C THR A 210 -1.43 2.04 18.16
N GLN A 211 -0.91 0.94 18.71
CA GLN A 211 0.53 0.66 18.73
C GLN A 211 1.12 0.57 17.31
N ILE A 212 0.33 0.07 16.34
CA ILE A 212 0.72 -0.01 14.93
C ILE A 212 0.90 1.39 14.34
N GLN A 213 -0.04 2.31 14.60
CA GLN A 213 0.09 3.70 14.16
C GLN A 213 1.31 4.39 14.81
N GLN A 214 1.56 4.15 16.08
CA GLN A 214 2.74 4.70 16.76
C GLN A 214 4.06 4.16 16.18
N ALA A 215 4.12 2.87 15.84
CA ALA A 215 5.28 2.29 15.14
C ALA A 215 5.48 2.95 13.77
N TRP A 216 4.39 3.13 13.01
CA TRP A 216 4.42 3.83 11.73
C TRP A 216 4.90 5.28 11.83
N GLN A 217 4.44 6.03 12.83
CA GLN A 217 4.87 7.40 13.08
C GLN A 217 6.36 7.47 13.43
N LYS A 218 6.87 6.50 14.21
CA LYS A 218 8.30 6.42 14.54
C LYS A 218 9.15 6.16 13.29
N LEU A 219 8.77 5.21 12.44
CA LEU A 219 9.46 4.95 11.17
C LEU A 219 9.43 6.18 10.25
N SER A 220 8.27 6.83 10.17
CA SER A 220 8.10 8.04 9.35
C SER A 220 8.96 9.20 9.86
N ALA A 221 9.04 9.40 11.18
CA ALA A 221 9.90 10.41 11.79
C ALA A 221 11.39 10.09 11.60
N HIS A 222 11.77 8.81 11.71
CA HIS A 222 13.13 8.35 11.46
C HIS A 222 13.56 8.64 10.01
N ARG A 223 12.71 8.31 9.03
CA ARG A 223 12.97 8.60 7.61
C ARG A 223 13.10 10.09 7.35
N ARG A 224 12.23 10.91 7.95
CA ARG A 224 12.30 12.37 7.83
C ARG A 224 13.63 12.94 8.33
N GLY A 225 14.16 12.40 9.43
CA GLY A 225 15.46 12.80 9.97
C GLY A 225 16.67 12.40 9.11
N GLN A 226 16.53 11.41 8.21
CA GLN A 226 17.59 11.00 7.29
C GLN A 226 17.62 11.80 5.98
N MET A 227 16.54 12.50 5.65
CA MET A 227 16.45 13.30 4.42
C MET A 227 17.02 14.70 4.61
N THR A 228 17.71 15.19 3.59
CA THR A 228 18.24 16.56 3.55
C THR A 228 17.16 17.52 3.06
N GLY A 229 16.79 18.49 3.89
CA GLY A 229 15.80 19.53 3.58
C GLY A 229 14.51 19.42 4.38
N ASP A 230 13.66 20.44 4.34
CA ASP A 230 12.30 20.39 4.91
C ASP A 230 11.40 19.68 3.89
N VAL A 231 11.25 18.37 4.06
CA VAL A 231 10.50 17.51 3.14
C VAL A 231 9.06 17.39 3.61
N LEU A 232 8.12 17.78 2.74
CA LEU A 232 6.69 17.74 3.05
C LEU A 232 6.12 16.33 2.87
N ASP A 233 5.17 15.94 3.73
CA ASP A 233 4.59 14.59 3.71
C ASP A 233 3.86 14.23 2.40
N HIS A 234 3.47 15.22 1.62
CA HIS A 234 2.79 15.04 0.34
C HIS A 234 3.75 14.95 -0.86
N GLU A 235 5.04 15.20 -0.68
CA GLU A 235 6.02 15.07 -1.75
C GLU A 235 6.19 13.62 -2.19
N GLU A 236 6.20 13.40 -3.51
CA GLU A 236 6.31 12.08 -4.11
C GLU A 236 7.63 11.38 -3.72
N SER A 237 8.72 12.12 -3.71
CA SER A 237 10.06 11.68 -3.29
C SER A 237 10.03 11.07 -1.89
N PHE A 238 9.32 11.73 -0.96
CA PHE A 238 9.18 11.27 0.42
C PHE A 238 8.32 10.01 0.53
N LYS A 239 7.19 9.97 -0.19
CA LYS A 239 6.30 8.79 -0.20
C LYS A 239 7.03 7.56 -0.74
N LEU A 240 7.76 7.71 -1.85
CA LEU A 240 8.52 6.61 -2.45
C LEU A 240 9.63 6.10 -1.51
N ALA A 241 10.33 6.99 -0.81
CA ALA A 241 11.35 6.61 0.15
C ALA A 241 10.80 5.89 1.40
N ARG A 242 9.50 6.01 1.67
CA ARG A 242 8.81 5.36 2.78
C ARG A 242 8.18 4.00 2.45
N VAL A 243 8.20 3.60 1.18
CA VAL A 243 7.74 2.27 0.77
C VAL A 243 8.49 1.13 1.50
N PRO A 244 9.83 1.20 1.68
CA PRO A 244 10.54 0.21 2.49
C PRO A 244 10.12 0.21 3.96
N ASP A 245 9.80 1.38 4.54
CA ASP A 245 9.33 1.48 5.93
C ASP A 245 7.97 0.78 6.11
N LEU A 246 7.08 0.88 5.12
CA LEU A 246 5.81 0.17 5.13
C LEU A 246 6.02 -1.35 5.10
N ARG A 247 7.04 -1.82 4.36
CA ARG A 247 7.42 -3.23 4.35
C ARG A 247 7.98 -3.66 5.71
N GLU A 248 8.86 -2.87 6.31
CA GLU A 248 9.39 -3.13 7.65
C GLU A 248 8.26 -3.23 8.70
N LEU A 249 7.30 -2.29 8.64
CA LEU A 249 6.12 -2.30 9.49
C LEU A 249 5.30 -3.61 9.34
N LEU A 250 5.08 -4.06 8.11
CA LEU A 250 4.28 -5.26 7.81
C LEU A 250 5.00 -6.57 8.15
N ASP A 251 6.27 -6.68 7.80
CA ASP A 251 7.02 -7.92 7.90
C ASP A 251 7.67 -8.11 9.29
N THR A 252 7.91 -7.02 10.03
CA THR A 252 8.65 -7.05 11.30
C THR A 252 7.82 -6.51 12.47
N ASP A 253 7.41 -5.24 12.42
CA ASP A 253 6.80 -4.59 13.59
C ASP A 253 5.43 -5.16 13.95
N ILE A 254 4.52 -5.32 12.97
CA ILE A 254 3.17 -5.84 13.20
C ILE A 254 3.21 -7.27 13.78
N PRO A 255 4.01 -8.21 13.24
CA PRO A 255 4.21 -9.52 13.85
C PRO A 255 4.73 -9.44 15.29
N GLN A 256 5.75 -8.61 15.56
CA GLN A 256 6.30 -8.44 16.90
C GLN A 256 5.28 -7.86 17.89
N LEU A 257 4.54 -6.83 17.49
CA LEU A 257 3.48 -6.24 18.30
C LEU A 257 2.37 -7.24 18.60
N ARG A 258 1.99 -8.05 17.60
CA ARG A 258 1.00 -9.13 17.76
C ARG A 258 1.49 -10.17 18.77
N ASP A 259 2.71 -10.65 18.62
CA ASP A 259 3.26 -11.68 19.51
C ASP A 259 3.41 -11.15 20.94
N ALA A 260 3.88 -9.90 21.09
CA ALA A 260 3.96 -9.24 22.39
C ALA A 260 2.57 -9.10 23.06
N LEU A 261 1.54 -8.74 22.30
CA LEU A 261 0.16 -8.68 22.81
C LEU A 261 -0.37 -10.05 23.22
N ILE A 262 -0.08 -11.10 22.45
CA ILE A 262 -0.45 -12.48 22.78
C ILE A 262 0.26 -12.90 24.07
N ASP A 263 1.55 -12.64 24.21
CA ASP A 263 2.32 -12.99 25.40
C ASP A 263 1.88 -12.22 26.64
N GLN A 264 1.55 -10.93 26.49
CA GLN A 264 0.97 -10.13 27.57
C GLN A 264 -0.36 -10.74 28.02
N PHE A 265 -1.26 -11.04 27.08
CA PHE A 265 -2.52 -11.70 27.37
C PHE A 265 -2.31 -13.05 28.07
N VAL A 266 -1.34 -13.86 27.62
CA VAL A 266 -0.99 -15.14 28.24
C VAL A 266 -0.49 -14.97 29.67
N SER A 267 0.32 -13.95 29.92
CA SER A 267 0.82 -13.65 31.26
C SER A 267 -0.32 -13.25 32.21
N GLU A 268 -1.20 -12.34 31.78
CA GLU A 268 -2.33 -11.87 32.59
C GLU A 268 -3.39 -12.96 32.79
N ALA A 269 -3.76 -13.69 31.74
CA ALA A 269 -4.65 -14.85 31.86
C ALA A 269 -4.05 -15.94 32.77
N GLY A 270 -2.75 -16.17 32.66
CA GLY A 270 -2.04 -17.14 33.51
C GLY A 270 -2.04 -16.78 34.99
N SER A 271 -2.08 -15.49 35.35
CA SER A 271 -2.21 -15.08 36.76
C SER A 271 -3.59 -15.39 37.31
N LEU A 272 -4.65 -15.19 36.54
CA LEU A 272 -6.03 -15.55 36.89
C LEU A 272 -6.20 -17.07 37.06
N VAL A 273 -5.58 -17.86 36.18
CA VAL A 273 -5.58 -19.34 36.30
C VAL A 273 -4.88 -19.78 37.58
N LYS A 274 -3.71 -19.22 37.90
CA LYS A 274 -3.01 -19.53 39.16
C LYS A 274 -3.85 -19.14 40.39
N TYR A 275 -4.57 -18.03 40.32
CA TYR A 275 -5.49 -17.62 41.36
C TYR A 275 -6.62 -18.64 41.55
N PHE A 276 -7.26 -19.07 40.46
CA PHE A 276 -8.27 -20.13 40.49
C PHE A 276 -7.73 -21.45 41.08
N ASP A 277 -6.57 -21.91 40.61
CA ASP A 277 -5.94 -23.13 41.11
C ASP A 277 -5.64 -23.04 42.61
N SER A 278 -5.22 -21.86 43.10
CA SER A 278 -4.97 -21.62 44.52
C SER A 278 -6.26 -21.69 45.35
N LEU A 279 -7.38 -21.16 44.84
CA LEU A 279 -8.69 -21.28 45.49
C LEU A 279 -9.17 -22.74 45.54
N GLU A 280 -8.96 -23.51 44.47
CA GLU A 280 -9.27 -24.94 44.48
C GLU A 280 -8.44 -25.71 45.50
N VAL A 281 -7.13 -25.45 45.56
CA VAL A 281 -6.24 -26.07 46.55
C VAL A 281 -6.70 -25.73 47.97
N MET A 282 -7.00 -24.45 48.24
CA MET A 282 -7.55 -24.02 49.52
C MET A 282 -8.83 -24.79 49.87
N ALA A 283 -9.81 -24.88 48.95
CA ALA A 283 -11.05 -25.60 49.22
C ALA A 283 -10.84 -27.09 49.49
N ARG A 284 -9.86 -27.74 48.83
CA ARG A 284 -9.49 -29.13 49.11
C ARG A 284 -8.84 -29.26 50.49
N GLU A 285 -7.94 -28.36 50.85
CA GLU A 285 -7.30 -28.33 52.17
C GLU A 285 -8.31 -28.10 53.29
N VAL A 286 -9.21 -27.14 53.13
CA VAL A 286 -10.30 -26.87 54.09
C VAL A 286 -11.16 -28.11 54.34
N LYS A 287 -11.54 -28.83 53.29
CA LYS A 287 -12.26 -30.10 53.41
C LYS A 287 -11.45 -31.18 54.13
N ALA A 288 -10.15 -31.28 53.82
CA ALA A 288 -9.26 -32.22 54.48
C ALA A 288 -9.13 -31.92 55.98
N VAL A 289 -8.93 -30.65 56.35
CA VAL A 289 -8.86 -30.19 57.75
C VAL A 289 -10.17 -30.46 58.48
N SER A 290 -11.33 -30.15 57.89
CA SER A 290 -12.63 -30.45 58.49
C SER A 290 -12.81 -31.95 58.75
N SER A 291 -12.44 -32.81 57.79
CA SER A 291 -12.51 -34.27 57.97
C SER A 291 -11.60 -34.79 59.08
N LEU A 292 -10.40 -34.20 59.19
CA LEU A 292 -9.42 -34.58 60.20
C LEU A 292 -9.84 -34.12 61.60
N LEU A 293 -10.36 -32.90 61.73
CA LEU A 293 -10.93 -32.38 62.97
C LEU A 293 -12.12 -33.23 63.41
N LYS A 294 -13.04 -33.56 62.51
CA LYS A 294 -14.16 -34.47 62.81
C LYS A 294 -13.68 -35.81 63.37
N ARG A 295 -12.65 -36.41 62.77
CA ARG A 295 -12.10 -37.68 63.24
C ARG A 295 -11.48 -37.55 64.63
N LYS A 296 -10.65 -36.52 64.87
CA LYS A 296 -10.02 -36.32 66.19
C LYS A 296 -11.05 -36.05 67.28
N ILE A 297 -12.00 -35.16 67.03
CA ILE A 297 -13.03 -34.75 68.01
C ILE A 297 -13.93 -35.93 68.41
N ASN A 298 -14.35 -36.79 67.47
CA ASN A 298 -15.24 -37.92 67.78
C ASN A 298 -14.52 -39.15 68.38
N THR A 299 -13.23 -39.33 68.14
CA THR A 299 -12.49 -40.50 68.66
C THR A 299 -12.26 -40.40 70.18
N ASP A 300 -12.09 -39.17 70.68
CA ASP A 300 -11.71 -38.92 72.06
C ASP A 300 -12.90 -38.54 72.97
N GLN A 301 -14.12 -38.52 72.44
CA GLN A 301 -15.31 -38.10 73.17
C GLN A 301 -15.82 -39.21 74.12
N GLN A 302 -15.94 -38.90 75.42
CA GLN A 302 -16.38 -39.85 76.46
C GLN A 302 -17.68 -39.44 77.17
N ILE A 303 -18.54 -38.64 76.52
CA ILE A 303 -19.76 -38.08 77.11
C ILE A 303 -20.98 -38.74 76.47
N GLU A 304 -21.81 -39.44 77.25
CA GLU A 304 -22.94 -40.25 76.74
C GLU A 304 -24.08 -39.45 76.12
N SER A 305 -24.32 -38.21 76.58
CA SER A 305 -25.45 -37.36 76.13
C SER A 305 -25.15 -36.54 74.87
N LEU A 306 -23.88 -36.49 74.46
CA LEU A 306 -23.43 -35.82 73.25
C LEU A 306 -22.94 -36.89 72.27
N SER A 307 -23.10 -36.68 70.97
CA SER A 307 -22.53 -37.53 69.93
C SER A 307 -22.36 -36.71 68.65
N ASP A 308 -21.61 -37.24 67.70
CA ASP A 308 -21.42 -36.65 66.37
C ASP A 308 -20.97 -35.17 66.39
N ILE A 309 -20.09 -34.80 67.34
CA ILE A 309 -19.55 -33.45 67.41
C ILE A 309 -18.60 -33.24 66.22
N GLN A 310 -18.92 -32.31 65.34
CA GLN A 310 -18.12 -32.02 64.15
C GLN A 310 -17.96 -30.51 63.94
N VAL A 311 -16.71 -30.10 63.72
CA VAL A 311 -16.41 -28.78 63.16
C VAL A 311 -16.46 -28.89 61.64
N VAL A 312 -17.46 -28.26 61.05
CA VAL A 312 -17.64 -28.20 59.60
C VAL A 312 -17.01 -26.90 59.11
N LEU A 313 -15.95 -27.03 58.31
CA LEU A 313 -15.35 -25.90 57.60
C LEU A 313 -15.83 -25.96 56.15
N GLU A 314 -16.54 -24.92 55.71
CA GLU A 314 -17.06 -24.83 54.36
C GLU A 314 -16.33 -23.70 53.61
N PRO A 315 -15.67 -24.00 52.48
CA PRO A 315 -15.06 -22.97 51.66
C PRO A 315 -16.17 -22.12 51.01
N ARG A 316 -16.18 -20.83 51.33
CA ARG A 316 -17.17 -19.86 50.87
C ARG A 316 -16.95 -19.41 49.43
N ILE A 317 -15.85 -19.83 48.82
CA ILE A 317 -15.48 -19.52 47.43
C ILE A 317 -16.54 -19.93 46.41
N TYR A 318 -17.35 -20.96 46.69
CA TYR A 318 -18.36 -21.45 45.76
C TYR A 318 -19.63 -20.59 45.75
N GLU A 319 -19.83 -19.78 46.80
CA GLU A 319 -20.93 -18.84 46.93
C GLU A 319 -20.60 -17.48 46.31
N ASP A 320 -19.32 -17.25 45.99
CA ASP A 320 -18.83 -16.03 45.36
C ASP A 320 -19.34 -15.93 43.92
N GLU A 321 -19.94 -14.79 43.57
CA GLU A 321 -20.44 -14.51 42.22
C GLU A 321 -19.34 -14.58 41.16
N THR A 322 -18.07 -14.39 41.55
CA THR A 322 -16.90 -14.45 40.67
C THR A 322 -16.46 -15.88 40.33
N TRP A 323 -16.89 -16.90 41.09
CA TRP A 323 -16.41 -18.27 40.94
C TRP A 323 -16.78 -18.91 39.59
N GLN A 324 -18.05 -18.84 39.20
CA GLN A 324 -18.52 -19.43 37.94
C GLN A 324 -17.88 -18.75 36.72
N PRO A 325 -17.87 -17.40 36.60
CA PRO A 325 -17.16 -16.72 35.52
C PRO A 325 -15.67 -17.10 35.44
N LEU A 326 -14.99 -17.22 36.58
CA LEU A 326 -13.58 -17.59 36.64
C LEU A 326 -13.36 -19.02 36.15
N LYS A 327 -14.18 -19.97 36.59
CA LYS A 327 -14.12 -21.37 36.15
C LYS A 327 -14.34 -21.51 34.65
N GLU A 328 -15.38 -20.88 34.11
CA GLU A 328 -15.68 -20.89 32.68
C GLU A 328 -14.53 -20.29 31.86
N PHE A 329 -13.91 -19.21 32.36
CA PHE A 329 -12.73 -18.62 31.74
C PHE A 329 -11.56 -19.60 31.72
N VAL A 330 -11.24 -20.25 32.84
CA VAL A 330 -10.12 -21.21 32.93
C VAL A 330 -10.30 -22.39 31.96
N GLU A 331 -11.51 -22.94 31.85
CA GLU A 331 -11.80 -24.04 30.91
C GLU A 331 -11.58 -23.62 29.44
N GLN A 332 -12.07 -22.44 29.06
CA GLN A 332 -11.88 -21.92 27.70
C GLN A 332 -10.41 -21.54 27.42
N TRP A 333 -9.75 -20.95 28.42
CA TRP A 333 -8.34 -20.59 28.35
C TRP A 333 -7.46 -21.82 28.15
N GLN A 334 -7.66 -22.87 28.96
CA GLN A 334 -6.93 -24.13 28.82
C GLN A 334 -7.14 -24.72 27.43
N THR A 335 -8.38 -24.77 26.94
CA THR A 335 -8.67 -25.26 25.58
C THR A 335 -7.90 -24.47 24.52
N TRP A 336 -7.89 -23.14 24.62
CA TRP A 336 -7.21 -22.28 23.67
C TRP A 336 -5.68 -22.39 23.73
N VAL A 337 -5.08 -22.43 24.92
CA VAL A 337 -3.63 -22.59 25.09
C VAL A 337 -3.13 -23.89 24.48
N HIS A 338 -3.90 -24.99 24.60
CA HIS A 338 -3.53 -26.28 24.04
C HIS A 338 -3.69 -26.34 22.51
N MET A 339 -4.72 -25.68 21.96
CA MET A 339 -5.03 -25.78 20.53
C MET A 339 -4.32 -24.72 19.68
N ASN A 340 -4.20 -23.48 20.14
CA ASN A 340 -3.80 -22.38 19.27
C ASN A 340 -3.13 -21.20 19.99
N ARG A 341 -2.14 -21.47 20.85
CA ARG A 341 -1.42 -20.45 21.64
C ARG A 341 -0.83 -19.28 20.83
N ARG A 342 -0.52 -19.48 19.54
CA ARG A 342 0.07 -18.45 18.66
C ARG A 342 -0.95 -17.67 17.85
N SER A 343 -2.23 -18.05 17.87
CA SER A 343 -3.28 -17.27 17.22
C SER A 343 -3.75 -16.16 18.16
N LEU A 344 -4.52 -15.20 17.64
CA LEU A 344 -5.26 -14.30 18.52
C LEU A 344 -6.33 -15.11 19.29
N PRO A 345 -6.62 -14.76 20.54
CA PRO A 345 -7.74 -15.32 21.29
C PRO A 345 -9.07 -14.94 20.65
N SER A 346 -10.07 -15.80 20.79
CA SER A 346 -11.41 -15.52 20.27
C SER A 346 -12.11 -14.46 21.12
N ASP A 347 -13.03 -13.71 20.50
CA ASP A 347 -13.85 -12.71 21.20
C ASP A 347 -14.60 -13.29 22.40
N ALA A 348 -14.93 -14.58 22.36
CA ALA A 348 -15.57 -15.27 23.48
C ALA A 348 -14.67 -15.27 24.72
N ILE A 349 -13.41 -15.68 24.57
CA ILE A 349 -12.44 -15.73 25.67
C ILE A 349 -12.12 -14.31 26.15
N LEU A 350 -11.95 -13.36 25.23
CA LEU A 350 -11.68 -11.95 25.59
C LEU A 350 -12.83 -11.32 26.40
N ARG A 351 -14.08 -11.59 26.02
CA ARG A 351 -15.24 -11.13 26.80
C ARG A 351 -15.26 -11.74 28.20
N ARG A 352 -14.90 -13.02 28.34
CA ARG A 352 -14.85 -13.70 29.64
C ARG A 352 -13.69 -13.20 30.49
N PHE A 353 -12.51 -13.02 29.92
CA PHE A 353 -11.36 -12.42 30.60
C PHE A 353 -11.71 -11.04 31.14
N LYS A 354 -12.34 -10.20 30.31
CA LYS A 354 -12.78 -8.87 30.73
C LYS A 354 -13.80 -8.94 31.86
N LEU A 355 -14.84 -9.78 31.72
CA LEU A 355 -15.84 -9.99 32.77
C LEU A 355 -15.18 -10.37 34.10
N VAL A 356 -14.29 -11.37 34.08
CA VAL A 356 -13.57 -11.83 35.29
C VAL A 356 -12.70 -10.72 35.87
N SER A 357 -11.92 -10.03 35.04
CA SER A 357 -11.06 -8.93 35.49
C SER A 357 -11.86 -7.77 36.09
N ASP A 358 -12.99 -7.41 35.50
CA ASP A 358 -13.86 -6.34 35.98
C ASP A 358 -14.50 -6.76 37.32
N THR A 359 -15.04 -7.98 37.41
CA THR A 359 -15.65 -8.49 38.65
C THR A 359 -14.66 -8.64 39.80
N LEU A 360 -13.42 -9.08 39.54
CA LEU A 360 -12.38 -9.18 40.58
C LEU A 360 -11.90 -7.80 41.05
N ASN A 361 -11.84 -6.83 40.14
CA ASN A 361 -11.49 -5.44 40.50
C ASN A 361 -12.60 -4.80 41.36
N ASP A 362 -13.87 -5.01 41.00
CA ASP A 362 -15.02 -4.49 41.74
C ASP A 362 -15.18 -5.15 43.12
N ALA A 363 -14.90 -6.45 43.19
CA ALA A 363 -14.93 -7.22 44.45
C ALA A 363 -13.85 -6.77 45.46
N LYS A 364 -12.90 -5.90 45.07
CA LYS A 364 -11.77 -5.47 45.91
C LYS A 364 -11.19 -6.64 46.69
N VAL A 365 -10.55 -7.60 46.00
CA VAL A 365 -9.87 -8.76 46.60
C VAL A 365 -8.77 -8.30 47.58
N LYS A 366 -9.21 -7.93 48.77
CA LYS A 366 -8.46 -7.67 50.01
C LYS A 366 -8.98 -8.60 51.11
N ASP A 367 -9.50 -9.73 50.67
CA ASP A 367 -10.15 -10.70 51.53
C ASP A 367 -9.06 -11.62 52.07
N SER A 368 -8.85 -11.54 53.38
CA SER A 368 -8.02 -12.50 54.10
C SER A 368 -8.58 -13.90 53.88
N VAL A 369 -7.73 -14.92 53.94
CA VAL A 369 -8.15 -16.34 53.85
C VAL A 369 -9.32 -16.66 54.82
N GLU A 370 -9.40 -15.90 55.92
CA GLU A 370 -10.46 -15.97 56.93
C GLU A 370 -11.85 -15.64 56.38
N SER A 371 -12.01 -14.71 55.42
CA SER A 371 -13.32 -14.38 54.85
C SER A 371 -13.80 -15.42 53.82
N MET A 372 -12.90 -16.26 53.32
CA MET A 372 -13.16 -17.30 52.32
C MET A 372 -13.58 -18.64 52.94
N ILE A 373 -13.60 -18.76 54.27
CA ILE A 373 -13.91 -19.99 54.99
C ILE A 373 -15.03 -19.68 55.97
N ASP A 374 -16.13 -20.41 55.87
CA ASP A 374 -17.17 -20.44 56.90
C ASP A 374 -16.92 -21.59 57.87
N MET A 375 -17.20 -21.38 59.15
CA MET A 375 -17.04 -22.37 60.21
C MET A 375 -18.34 -22.51 60.98
N ARG A 376 -18.83 -23.74 61.09
CA ARG A 376 -19.95 -24.07 61.97
C ARG A 376 -19.68 -25.31 62.79
N LEU A 377 -20.25 -25.35 63.98
CA LEU A 377 -20.22 -26.50 64.87
C LEU A 377 -21.55 -27.24 64.75
N GLU A 378 -21.51 -28.53 64.46
CA GLU A 378 -22.68 -29.40 64.49
C GLU A 378 -22.48 -30.49 65.55
N MET A 379 -23.53 -30.81 66.31
CA MET A 379 -23.50 -31.86 67.32
C MET A 379 -24.88 -32.51 67.46
N LYS A 380 -24.93 -33.70 68.05
CA LYS A 380 -26.17 -34.40 68.40
C LYS A 380 -26.31 -34.51 69.92
N GLU A 381 -27.35 -33.90 70.46
CA GLU A 381 -27.64 -33.86 71.89
C GLU A 381 -28.92 -34.67 72.16
N ASN A 382 -28.82 -35.79 72.90
CA ASN A 382 -29.97 -36.68 73.16
C ASN A 382 -30.79 -37.00 71.89
N ASP A 383 -30.10 -37.38 70.81
CA ASP A 383 -30.64 -37.60 69.46
C ASP A 383 -31.15 -36.35 68.69
N ARG A 384 -31.12 -35.14 69.27
CA ARG A 384 -31.46 -33.88 68.57
C ARG A 384 -30.24 -33.25 67.92
N GLN A 385 -30.33 -32.94 66.64
CA GLN A 385 -29.26 -32.20 65.94
C GLN A 385 -29.26 -30.72 66.35
N VAL A 386 -28.08 -30.20 66.67
CA VAL A 386 -27.83 -28.82 67.06
C VAL A 386 -26.73 -28.27 66.16
N VAL A 387 -26.97 -27.10 65.57
CA VAL A 387 -26.04 -26.39 64.69
C VAL A 387 -25.77 -25.02 65.30
N ILE A 388 -24.50 -24.68 65.52
CA ILE A 388 -24.05 -23.42 66.10
C ILE A 388 -23.21 -22.69 65.06
N ARG A 389 -23.69 -21.53 64.60
CA ARG A 389 -22.97 -20.62 63.70
C ARG A 389 -22.61 -19.31 64.37
N THR A 390 -23.43 -18.86 65.32
CA THR A 390 -23.30 -17.56 65.99
C THR A 390 -23.33 -17.70 67.51
N ASP A 391 -22.88 -16.66 68.22
CA ASP A 391 -22.98 -16.57 69.68
C ASP A 391 -24.43 -16.66 70.19
N ALA A 392 -25.42 -16.29 69.36
CA ALA A 392 -26.83 -16.41 69.70
C ALA A 392 -27.33 -17.86 69.59
N ASP A 393 -26.87 -18.60 68.57
CA ASP A 393 -27.11 -20.06 68.46
C ASP A 393 -26.48 -20.79 69.64
N PHE A 394 -25.31 -20.31 70.08
CA PHE A 394 -24.61 -20.84 71.24
C PHE A 394 -25.42 -20.71 72.53
N LEU A 395 -26.02 -19.52 72.78
CA LEU A 395 -26.84 -19.27 73.97
C LEU A 395 -28.19 -20.00 73.97
N SER A 396 -28.70 -20.39 72.79
CA SER A 396 -29.97 -21.09 72.63
C SER A 396 -29.83 -22.62 72.50
N ALA A 397 -28.60 -23.11 72.36
CA ALA A 397 -28.26 -24.53 72.36
C ALA A 397 -28.14 -25.08 73.80
N SER A 398 -29.09 -25.96 74.18
CA SER A 398 -29.06 -26.81 75.40
C SER A 398 -28.99 -26.13 76.78
N SER A 399 -29.02 -26.96 77.82
CA SER A 399 -28.45 -26.68 79.14
C SER A 399 -27.00 -26.18 79.00
N THR A 400 -26.69 -25.06 79.66
CA THR A 400 -25.39 -24.37 79.61
C THR A 400 -24.18 -25.29 79.83
N GLY A 401 -24.33 -26.36 80.62
CA GLY A 401 -23.26 -27.30 80.92
C GLY A 401 -22.92 -28.31 79.80
N LEU A 402 -23.88 -28.73 78.96
CA LEU A 402 -23.60 -29.69 77.88
C LEU A 402 -22.92 -28.99 76.70
N THR A 403 -23.40 -27.80 76.35
CA THR A 403 -22.80 -26.96 75.31
C THR A 403 -21.35 -26.58 75.65
N TYR A 404 -21.06 -26.31 76.93
CA TYR A 404 -19.70 -26.07 77.39
C TYR A 404 -18.77 -27.28 77.20
N LEU A 405 -19.24 -28.49 77.50
CA LEU A 405 -18.46 -29.71 77.26
C LEU A 405 -18.24 -29.99 75.77
N ALA A 406 -19.23 -29.70 74.93
CA ALA A 406 -19.08 -29.82 73.48
C ALA A 406 -17.95 -28.90 72.99
N ILE A 407 -17.93 -27.64 73.44
CA ILE A 407 -16.83 -26.71 73.17
C ILE A 407 -15.49 -27.27 73.67
N MET A 408 -15.42 -27.73 74.92
CA MET A 408 -14.17 -28.27 75.47
C MET A 408 -13.65 -29.44 74.64
N THR A 409 -14.54 -30.31 74.15
CA THR A 409 -14.20 -31.43 73.26
C THR A 409 -13.66 -30.94 71.91
N VAL A 410 -14.28 -29.89 71.34
CA VAL A 410 -13.81 -29.26 70.11
C VAL A 410 -12.43 -28.63 70.29
N PHE A 411 -12.24 -27.82 71.35
CA PHE A 411 -10.94 -27.22 71.67
C PHE A 411 -9.86 -28.27 71.93
N MET A 412 -10.24 -29.45 72.45
CA MET A 412 -9.34 -30.56 72.73
C MET A 412 -8.84 -31.16 71.43
N GLY A 413 -9.78 -31.47 70.53
CA GLY A 413 -9.46 -31.92 69.18
C GLY A 413 -8.62 -30.91 68.41
N LEU A 414 -8.93 -29.60 68.52
CA LEU A 414 -8.15 -28.52 67.91
C LEU A 414 -6.74 -28.40 68.49
N THR A 415 -6.60 -28.46 69.81
CA THR A 415 -5.29 -28.39 70.48
C THR A 415 -4.41 -29.56 70.07
N ARG A 416 -4.97 -30.77 70.02
CA ARG A 416 -4.24 -31.96 69.57
C ARG A 416 -4.08 -32.03 68.06
N TYR A 417 -4.86 -31.28 67.30
CA TYR A 417 -4.60 -31.04 65.88
C TYR A 417 -3.39 -30.12 65.69
N LEU A 418 -3.32 -29.00 66.41
CA LEU A 418 -2.20 -28.05 66.36
C LEU A 418 -0.90 -28.60 66.98
N CYS A 419 -1.02 -29.46 67.99
CA CYS A 419 0.08 -30.18 68.61
C CYS A 419 -0.20 -31.70 68.59
N PRO A 420 0.13 -32.39 67.48
CA PRO A 420 -0.10 -33.83 67.32
C PRO A 420 0.76 -34.70 68.25
N ASP A 421 1.87 -34.18 68.76
CA ASP A 421 2.76 -34.92 69.64
C ASP A 421 2.14 -35.11 71.03
N LEU A 422 1.78 -36.36 71.33
CA LEU A 422 1.21 -36.75 72.61
C LEU A 422 2.23 -36.74 73.76
N ASN A 423 3.54 -36.68 73.47
CA ASN A 423 4.56 -36.56 74.52
C ASN A 423 4.61 -35.13 75.11
N THR A 424 4.08 -34.15 74.37
CA THR A 424 4.00 -32.77 74.82
C THR A 424 2.72 -32.57 75.63
N ARG A 425 2.87 -32.39 76.95
CA ARG A 425 1.78 -32.04 77.87
C ARG A 425 1.43 -30.55 77.73
N ILE A 426 0.17 -30.25 77.43
CA ILE A 426 -0.29 -28.86 77.23
C ILE A 426 -1.16 -28.46 78.42
N THR A 427 -0.93 -27.26 78.94
CA THR A 427 -1.67 -26.73 80.08
C THR A 427 -2.74 -25.76 79.61
N TRP A 428 -3.99 -26.04 79.97
CA TRP A 428 -5.17 -25.25 79.68
C TRP A 428 -5.64 -24.47 80.90
N PRO A 429 -5.64 -23.13 80.85
CA PRO A 429 -6.33 -22.32 81.84
C PRO A 429 -7.83 -22.30 81.51
N ILE A 430 -8.65 -22.86 82.41
CA ILE A 430 -10.11 -22.91 82.28
C ILE A 430 -10.73 -22.24 83.50
N ASP A 431 -11.48 -21.16 83.32
CA ASP A 431 -12.24 -20.51 84.39
C ASP A 431 -13.68 -21.09 84.50
N GLU A 432 -14.31 -20.96 85.67
CA GLU A 432 -15.75 -21.23 85.90
C GLU A 432 -16.26 -22.70 85.76
N LEU A 433 -15.44 -23.70 86.08
CA LEU A 433 -15.85 -25.12 86.14
C LEU A 433 -16.99 -25.43 87.13
N ALA A 434 -17.31 -24.52 88.04
CA ALA A 434 -18.36 -24.70 89.05
C ALA A 434 -19.79 -24.75 88.45
N THR A 435 -19.95 -24.41 87.17
CA THR A 435 -21.21 -24.46 86.42
C THR A 435 -21.55 -25.86 85.90
N LEU A 436 -20.60 -26.80 85.94
CA LEU A 436 -20.75 -28.17 85.43
C LEU A 436 -21.22 -29.15 86.51
N SER A 437 -21.98 -30.17 86.10
CA SER A 437 -22.37 -31.27 86.99
C SER A 437 -21.17 -32.15 87.37
N PRO A 438 -21.14 -32.74 88.58
CA PRO A 438 -20.03 -33.60 89.02
C PRO A 438 -19.71 -34.78 88.08
N ASN A 439 -20.72 -35.37 87.43
CA ASN A 439 -20.50 -36.44 86.46
C ASN A 439 -19.77 -35.92 85.22
N ASN A 440 -20.19 -34.78 84.67
CA ASN A 440 -19.59 -34.16 83.48
C ASN A 440 -18.12 -33.76 83.71
N ILE A 441 -17.78 -33.32 84.93
CA ILE A 441 -16.39 -33.00 85.30
C ILE A 441 -15.50 -34.25 85.28
N SER A 442 -16.03 -35.41 85.69
CA SER A 442 -15.27 -36.67 85.66
C SER A 442 -14.95 -37.12 84.24
N HIS A 443 -15.91 -36.99 83.31
CA HIS A 443 -15.70 -37.28 81.89
C HIS A 443 -14.67 -36.32 81.28
N LEU A 444 -14.77 -35.01 81.58
CA LEU A 444 -13.80 -34.02 81.13
C LEU A 444 -12.38 -34.33 81.63
N ALA A 445 -12.21 -34.70 82.90
CA ALA A 445 -10.92 -35.05 83.46
C ALA A 445 -10.29 -36.27 82.76
N ASN A 446 -11.08 -37.31 82.50
CA ASN A 446 -10.60 -38.50 81.77
C ASN A 446 -10.19 -38.16 80.34
N MET A 447 -10.98 -37.32 79.64
CA MET A 447 -10.67 -36.88 78.28
C MET A 447 -9.39 -36.04 78.23
N LEU A 448 -9.19 -35.14 79.21
CA LEU A 448 -7.98 -34.34 79.34
C LEU A 448 -6.74 -35.21 79.57
N GLU A 449 -6.81 -36.18 80.48
CA GLU A 449 -5.68 -37.06 80.77
C GLU A 449 -5.35 -37.98 79.58
N ALA A 450 -6.37 -38.54 78.91
CA ALA A 450 -6.18 -39.33 77.70
C ALA A 450 -5.49 -38.55 76.57
N ASN A 451 -5.70 -37.22 76.53
CA ASN A 451 -5.08 -36.31 75.57
C ASN A 451 -3.81 -35.62 76.11
N ASN A 452 -3.26 -36.07 77.24
CA ASN A 452 -2.12 -35.45 77.91
C ASN A 452 -2.27 -33.92 78.06
N LEU A 453 -3.43 -33.48 78.55
CA LEU A 453 -3.76 -32.08 78.82
C LEU A 453 -3.89 -31.86 80.33
N THR A 454 -3.24 -30.80 80.83
CA THR A 454 -3.40 -30.36 82.23
C THR A 454 -4.37 -29.22 82.27
N MET A 455 -5.42 -29.32 83.08
CA MET A 455 -6.31 -28.19 83.33
C MET A 455 -5.89 -27.44 84.60
N ILE A 456 -5.81 -26.12 84.50
CA ILE A 456 -5.67 -25.20 85.63
C ILE A 456 -6.96 -24.40 85.69
N SER A 457 -7.61 -24.36 86.86
CA SER A 457 -8.86 -23.62 87.02
C SER A 457 -8.90 -22.79 88.28
N ALA A 458 -9.52 -21.61 88.18
CA ALA A 458 -9.87 -20.78 89.30
C ALA A 458 -11.29 -21.14 89.77
N CYS A 459 -11.40 -21.70 90.98
CA CYS A 459 -12.70 -22.02 91.58
C CYS A 459 -12.94 -21.13 92.80
N PRO A 460 -13.89 -20.17 92.76
CA PRO A 460 -14.22 -19.31 93.90
C PRO A 460 -14.68 -20.10 95.13
N LYS A 461 -15.35 -21.24 94.90
CA LYS A 461 -15.71 -22.23 95.91
C LYS A 461 -15.37 -23.62 95.37
N LEU A 462 -14.59 -24.38 96.12
CA LEU A 462 -14.22 -25.75 95.77
C LEU A 462 -15.10 -26.74 96.54
N ASP A 463 -16.14 -27.25 95.89
CA ASP A 463 -17.04 -28.24 96.49
C ASP A 463 -16.35 -29.60 96.70
N ARG A 464 -16.86 -30.39 97.65
CA ARG A 464 -16.27 -31.68 98.05
C ARG A 464 -16.23 -32.70 96.89
N SER A 465 -17.19 -32.61 95.97
CA SER A 465 -17.25 -33.40 94.74
C SER A 465 -16.12 -33.04 93.77
N LEU A 466 -15.95 -31.74 93.49
CA LEU A 466 -14.89 -31.18 92.63
C LEU A 466 -13.48 -31.44 93.17
N ARG A 467 -13.31 -31.37 94.51
CA ARG A 467 -12.01 -31.54 95.17
C ARG A 467 -11.31 -32.85 94.86
N LYS A 468 -12.02 -33.91 94.44
CA LYS A 468 -11.42 -35.21 94.13
C LYS A 468 -10.70 -35.24 92.78
N PHE A 469 -11.07 -34.37 91.84
CA PHE A 469 -10.58 -34.38 90.46
C PHE A 469 -9.33 -33.55 90.22
N PHE A 470 -8.96 -32.68 91.17
CA PHE A 470 -7.73 -31.90 91.11
C PHE A 470 -6.64 -32.59 91.93
N GLU A 471 -5.49 -32.84 91.31
CA GLU A 471 -4.29 -33.34 91.98
C GLU A 471 -3.70 -32.23 92.88
N ASN A 472 -3.41 -31.08 92.26
CA ASN A 472 -2.82 -29.92 92.91
C ASN A 472 -3.89 -28.88 93.26
N LYS A 473 -3.89 -28.39 94.51
CA LYS A 473 -4.85 -27.38 94.98
C LYS A 473 -4.10 -26.24 95.64
N ILE A 474 -4.38 -25.04 95.16
CA ILE A 474 -3.78 -23.80 95.65
C ILE A 474 -4.92 -22.87 96.07
N SER A 475 -4.88 -22.39 97.31
CA SER A 475 -5.82 -21.39 97.83
C SER A 475 -5.11 -20.05 97.96
N LEU A 476 -5.65 -19.01 97.32
CA LEU A 476 -5.19 -17.64 97.49
C LEU A 476 -6.06 -16.95 98.56
N LYS A 477 -5.46 -16.56 99.69
CA LYS A 477 -6.15 -15.83 100.76
C LYS A 477 -5.33 -14.62 101.16
N GLN A 478 -5.90 -13.42 101.05
CA GLN A 478 -5.24 -12.15 101.43
C GLN A 478 -3.84 -11.98 100.82
N GLY A 479 -3.67 -12.34 99.55
CA GLY A 479 -2.38 -12.26 98.85
C GLY A 479 -1.35 -13.33 99.24
N ARG A 480 -1.71 -14.30 100.08
CA ARG A 480 -0.87 -15.45 100.43
C ARG A 480 -1.32 -16.72 99.71
N VAL A 481 -0.34 -17.49 99.24
CA VAL A 481 -0.52 -18.77 98.57
C VAL A 481 -0.53 -19.88 99.64
N HIS A 482 -1.60 -20.65 99.70
CA HIS A 482 -1.73 -21.82 100.57
C HIS A 482 -1.86 -23.08 99.71
N THR A 483 -0.87 -23.97 99.75
CA THR A 483 -0.94 -25.27 99.06
C THR A 483 -1.64 -26.28 99.98
N TYR A 484 -2.59 -27.05 99.44
CA TYR A 484 -3.16 -28.17 100.17
C TYR A 484 -2.26 -29.40 100.00
N GLU A 485 -1.62 -29.86 101.07
CA GLU A 485 -0.94 -31.16 101.07
C GLU A 485 -1.97 -32.29 101.14
N SER A 486 -1.91 -33.23 100.19
CA SER A 486 -2.60 -34.51 100.28
C SER A 486 -1.82 -35.40 101.25
N SER A 487 -2.48 -35.92 102.30
CA SER A 487 -1.89 -36.98 103.10
C SER A 487 -1.98 -38.29 102.33
N THR A 488 -0.95 -38.62 101.54
CA THR A 488 -0.75 -39.97 101.00
C THR A 488 -0.51 -40.92 102.17
N ARG A 489 -1.56 -41.65 102.57
CA ARG A 489 -1.48 -42.83 103.43
C ARG A 489 -1.13 -44.05 102.56
N GLU A 490 0.09 -44.12 102.07
CA GLU A 490 0.64 -45.37 101.52
C GLU A 490 2.00 -45.62 102.15
N GLY A 491 2.13 -46.78 102.83
CA GLY A 491 3.42 -47.24 103.35
C GLY A 491 3.47 -47.76 104.80
N LYS A 492 2.36 -48.04 105.50
CA LYS A 492 2.43 -48.68 106.84
C LYS A 492 1.53 -49.88 107.10
N HIS A 493 0.68 -50.30 106.16
CA HIS A 493 -0.15 -51.52 106.33
C HIS A 493 0.45 -52.81 105.75
N ALA A 494 1.53 -52.73 104.94
CA ALA A 494 2.16 -53.91 104.33
C ALA A 494 3.23 -54.60 105.21
N GLN A 495 3.64 -54.01 106.34
CA GLN A 495 4.68 -54.58 107.21
C GLN A 495 4.14 -55.37 108.42
N MET A 496 2.82 -55.47 108.61
CA MET A 496 2.23 -56.27 109.70
C MET A 496 1.77 -57.68 109.29
N PHE A 497 1.81 -58.04 108.00
CA PHE A 497 1.32 -59.35 107.52
C PHE A 497 2.40 -60.31 106.99
N ASN A 498 3.68 -59.91 106.94
CA ASN A 498 4.76 -60.75 106.43
C ASN A 498 5.69 -61.36 107.51
N SER A 499 5.34 -61.29 108.80
CA SER A 499 6.15 -61.84 109.90
C SER A 499 5.60 -63.12 110.54
N VAL A 500 4.62 -63.80 109.93
CA VAL A 500 4.03 -65.06 110.45
C VAL A 500 4.05 -66.20 109.44
N SER A 501 4.86 -66.11 108.38
CA SER A 501 5.04 -67.25 107.45
C SER A 501 6.47 -67.33 106.95
N GLN A 502 7.36 -67.90 107.77
CA GLN A 502 8.46 -68.79 107.35
C GLN A 502 9.35 -69.10 108.55
N GLY A 503 8.91 -70.06 109.36
CA GLY A 503 9.78 -70.85 110.22
C GLY A 503 9.71 -72.31 109.76
N GLY A 504 10.84 -72.88 109.37
CA GLY A 504 10.95 -74.34 109.16
C GLY A 504 11.87 -74.77 108.01
N GLN A 505 13.18 -74.85 108.31
CA GLN A 505 14.13 -75.94 107.98
C GLN A 505 14.27 -76.40 106.50
N GLY A 506 15.46 -76.60 105.90
CA GLY A 506 16.84 -76.53 106.38
C GLY A 506 17.83 -77.03 105.30
N LYS A 507 19.11 -76.64 105.50
CA LYS A 507 20.41 -77.27 105.13
C LYS A 507 20.65 -77.93 103.75
N ALA A 508 21.59 -77.36 103.00
CA ALA A 508 22.91 -77.92 102.56
C ALA A 508 23.50 -76.95 101.49
N GLU A 509 24.65 -76.30 101.70
CA GLU A 509 26.00 -76.68 101.18
C GLU A 509 26.01 -76.97 99.66
N GLU A 510 26.85 -76.42 98.79
CA GLU A 510 28.07 -75.61 98.85
C GLU A 510 28.42 -75.22 97.38
N VAL A 511 29.49 -74.42 97.22
CA VAL A 511 30.34 -74.22 96.02
C VAL A 511 30.28 -72.85 95.33
N THR A 512 31.41 -72.17 95.53
CA THR A 512 31.94 -70.89 95.04
C THR A 512 32.67 -71.00 93.69
N SER A 513 32.65 -69.92 92.91
CA SER A 513 33.80 -69.36 92.14
C SER A 513 33.30 -68.11 91.39
N HIS A 514 33.77 -66.89 91.72
CA HIS A 514 34.87 -66.16 91.04
C HIS A 514 34.65 -66.09 89.51
N GLU A 515 34.50 -64.93 88.85
CA GLU A 515 34.94 -63.55 89.10
C GLU A 515 33.81 -62.51 88.95
#